data_AF-A0A511FB50-F1
#
_entry.id   AF-A0A511FB50-F1
#
_cell.length_a   1.000
_cell.length_b   1.000
_cell.length_c   1.000
_cell.angle_alpha   90.00
_cell.angle_beta   90.00
_cell.angle_gamma   90.00
#
_symmetry.space_group_name_H-M   'P 1'
#
loop_
_entity.id
_entity.type
_entity.pdbx_description
1 polymer ?
#
loop_
_entity_poly.entity_id
_entity_poly.type
_entity_poly.pdbx_seq_one_letter_code
_entity_poly.pdbx_strand_id
1 'polypeptide(L)'
;MAARQTGAASLTVVPLHAGAGVLGLLSLYRAAPGPLAAGLDDLGFLADVIAVAVLDDALPAGPPLPGPWDERSVIHQAAGMVMAQLAVPAPDALALLRAHAFALDLTLPEVAGQVLDRTLQFRPDEGS
;
A
#
# COMPACT_ATOMS: atom_id res chain seq x y z
N MET A 1 -4.17 30.18 -25.21
CA MET A 1 -3.47 29.19 -24.37
C MET A 1 -3.12 27.99 -25.24
N ALA A 2 -1.83 27.70 -25.42
CA ALA A 2 -1.36 26.64 -26.30
C ALA A 2 -1.43 25.29 -25.59
N ALA A 3 -2.24 24.37 -26.09
CA ALA A 3 -2.26 22.98 -25.64
C ALA A 3 -0.95 22.31 -26.09
N ARG A 4 -0.08 21.97 -25.13
CA ARG A 4 1.08 21.13 -25.41
C ARG A 4 0.56 19.72 -25.66
N GLN A 5 0.72 19.25 -26.89
CA GLN A 5 0.52 17.84 -27.22
C GLN A 5 1.68 17.06 -26.61
N THR A 6 1.55 16.65 -25.35
CA THR A 6 2.39 15.62 -24.76
C THR A 6 1.99 14.32 -25.45
N GLY A 7 2.95 13.59 -26.06
CA GLY A 7 2.68 12.36 -26.83
C GLY A 7 1.66 11.48 -26.11
N ALA A 8 0.59 11.10 -26.82
CA ALA A 8 -0.67 10.65 -26.21
C ALA A 8 -0.46 9.48 -25.24
N ALA A 9 -0.45 9.77 -23.95
CA ALA A 9 -0.55 8.77 -22.91
C ALA A 9 -1.97 8.19 -22.93
N SER A 10 -2.11 6.87 -22.78
CA SER A 10 -3.42 6.21 -22.68
C SER A 10 -3.71 5.85 -21.23
N LEU A 11 -4.90 6.18 -20.76
CA LEU A 11 -5.46 5.74 -19.49
C LEU A 11 -6.60 4.76 -19.78
N THR A 12 -6.56 3.59 -19.15
CA THR A 12 -7.64 2.61 -19.23
C THR A 12 -8.09 2.28 -17.81
N VAL A 13 -9.40 2.34 -17.59
CA VAL A 13 -10.00 2.10 -16.28
C VAL A 13 -10.99 0.97 -16.42
N VAL A 14 -10.86 -0.04 -15.57
CA VAL A 14 -11.81 -1.16 -15.48
C VAL A 14 -12.31 -1.31 -14.05
N PRO A 15 -13.58 -1.69 -13.84
CA PRO A 15 -14.10 -1.97 -12.51
C PRO A 15 -13.44 -3.23 -11.92
N LEU A 16 -13.14 -3.18 -10.62
CA LEU A 16 -12.76 -4.32 -9.80
C LEU A 16 -14.04 -4.84 -9.14
N HIS A 17 -14.46 -6.08 -9.43
CA HIS A 17 -15.63 -6.66 -8.78
C HIS A 17 -15.23 -7.66 -7.69
N ALA A 18 -15.99 -7.66 -6.60
CA ALA A 18 -15.92 -8.70 -5.58
C ALA A 18 -17.34 -9.17 -5.26
N GLY A 19 -17.65 -10.42 -5.62
CA GLY A 19 -19.00 -10.96 -5.50
C GLY A 19 -20.00 -10.20 -6.38
N ALA A 20 -21.06 -9.67 -5.77
CA ALA A 20 -22.15 -8.99 -6.48
C ALA A 20 -21.97 -7.46 -6.64
N GLY A 21 -20.82 -6.90 -6.22
CA GLY A 21 -20.60 -5.45 -6.20
C GLY A 21 -19.25 -5.01 -6.77
N VAL A 22 -19.14 -3.72 -7.10
CA VAL A 22 -17.88 -3.07 -7.50
C VAL A 22 -17.11 -2.71 -6.23
N LEU A 23 -15.95 -3.32 -6.06
CA LEU A 23 -15.01 -3.07 -4.96
C LEU A 23 -14.17 -1.80 -5.21
N GLY A 24 -13.86 -1.49 -6.48
CA GLY A 24 -13.04 -0.34 -6.84
C GLY A 24 -12.78 -0.21 -8.34
N LEU A 25 -11.73 0.53 -8.69
CA LEU A 25 -11.31 0.75 -10.08
C LEU A 25 -9.82 0.42 -10.24
N LEU A 26 -9.47 -0.33 -11.28
CA LEU A 26 -8.10 -0.54 -11.73
C LEU A 26 -7.77 0.47 -12.83
N SER A 27 -6.80 1.34 -12.59
CA SER A 27 -6.35 2.36 -13.55
C SER A 27 -4.99 1.99 -14.13
N LEU A 28 -4.92 1.76 -15.45
CA LEU A 28 -3.69 1.48 -16.17
C LEU A 28 -3.25 2.70 -16.95
N TYR A 29 -2.07 3.20 -16.61
CA TYR A 29 -1.45 4.33 -17.28
C TYR A 29 -0.34 3.84 -18.21
N ARG A 30 -0.34 4.31 -19.47
CA ARG A 30 0.70 4.00 -20.44
C ARG A 30 1.23 5.30 -21.06
N ALA A 31 2.55 5.47 -21.01
CA ALA A 31 3.22 6.66 -21.53
C ALA A 31 3.36 6.68 -23.06
N ALA A 32 3.27 5.53 -23.73
CA ALA A 32 3.35 5.41 -25.18
C ALA A 32 1.97 5.06 -25.79
N PRO A 33 1.54 5.74 -26.86
CA PRO A 33 0.28 5.40 -27.53
C PRO A 33 0.35 4.03 -28.19
N GLY A 34 -0.70 3.23 -28.05
CA GLY A 34 -0.84 1.93 -28.68
C GLY A 34 -2.03 1.15 -28.12
N PRO A 35 -2.61 0.21 -28.90
CA PRO A 35 -3.67 -0.64 -28.38
C PRO A 35 -3.17 -1.45 -27.20
N LEU A 36 -4.06 -1.73 -26.24
CA LEU A 36 -3.79 -2.76 -25.25
C LEU A 36 -3.54 -4.08 -25.98
N ALA A 37 -2.49 -4.80 -25.58
CA ALA A 37 -2.19 -6.12 -26.12
C ALA A 37 -3.26 -7.16 -25.72
N ALA A 38 -3.99 -6.88 -24.63
CA ALA A 38 -5.08 -7.69 -24.12
C ALA A 38 -6.43 -7.02 -24.43
N GLY A 39 -7.48 -7.81 -24.63
CA GLY A 39 -8.84 -7.31 -24.81
C GLY A 39 -9.39 -6.68 -23.52
N LEU A 40 -10.51 -5.94 -23.63
CA LEU A 40 -11.21 -5.42 -22.45
C LEU A 40 -11.72 -6.56 -21.56
N ASP A 41 -12.08 -7.71 -22.14
CA ASP A 41 -12.51 -8.90 -21.41
C ASP A 41 -11.38 -9.51 -20.58
N ASP A 42 -10.17 -9.64 -21.15
CA ASP A 42 -8.98 -10.11 -20.43
C ASP A 42 -8.63 -9.17 -19.28
N LEU A 43 -8.81 -7.87 -19.51
CA LEU A 43 -8.55 -6.84 -18.51
C LEU A 43 -9.57 -6.87 -17.37
N GLY A 44 -10.84 -7.15 -17.69
CA GLY A 44 -11.89 -7.39 -16.71
C GLY A 44 -11.61 -8.64 -15.87
N PHE A 45 -11.22 -9.75 -16.51
CA PHE A 45 -10.81 -10.96 -15.79
C PHE A 45 -9.62 -10.70 -14.85
N LEU A 46 -8.59 -9.99 -15.32
CA LEU A 46 -7.45 -9.61 -14.50
C LEU A 46 -7.88 -8.72 -13.32
N ALA A 47 -8.79 -7.77 -13.55
CA ALA A 47 -9.34 -6.91 -12.51
C ALA A 47 -10.08 -7.73 -11.44
N ASP A 48 -10.90 -8.70 -11.84
CA ASP A 48 -11.61 -9.57 -10.90
C ASP A 48 -10.65 -10.45 -10.09
N VAL A 49 -9.60 -11.01 -10.71
CA VAL A 49 -8.56 -11.76 -9.98
C VAL A 49 -7.84 -10.87 -8.97
N ILE A 50 -7.47 -9.65 -9.35
CA ILE A 50 -6.84 -8.68 -8.45
C ILE A 50 -7.78 -8.34 -7.29
N ALA A 51 -9.07 -8.13 -7.56
CA ALA A 51 -10.06 -7.83 -6.55
C ALA A 51 -10.19 -8.95 -5.50
N VAL A 52 -10.20 -10.21 -5.95
CA VAL A 52 -10.22 -11.39 -5.05
C VAL A 52 -8.95 -11.47 -4.22
N ALA A 53 -7.78 -11.30 -4.83
CA ALA A 53 -6.50 -11.37 -4.11
C ALA A 53 -6.37 -10.27 -3.04
N VAL A 54 -6.80 -9.04 -3.36
CA VAL A 54 -6.84 -7.92 -2.40
C VAL A 54 -7.82 -8.21 -1.26
N LEU A 55 -8.96 -8.85 -1.55
CA LEU A 55 -9.95 -9.18 -0.53
C LEU A 55 -9.48 -10.31 0.39
N ASP A 56 -8.79 -11.31 -0.15
CA ASP A 56 -8.20 -12.42 0.62
C ASP A 56 -7.10 -11.93 1.56
N ASP A 57 -6.26 -11.00 1.08
CA ASP A 57 -5.25 -10.30 1.89
C ASP A 57 -5.89 -9.46 3.01
N ALA A 58 -7.01 -8.80 2.72
CA ALA A 58 -7.74 -7.97 3.68
C ALA A 58 -8.59 -8.77 4.69
N LEU A 59 -8.97 -10.00 4.36
CA LEU A 59 -9.80 -10.89 5.18
C LEU A 59 -9.07 -12.20 5.48
N PRO A 60 -7.93 -12.19 6.19
CA PRO A 60 -7.16 -13.39 6.42
C PRO A 60 -7.98 -14.42 7.22
N ALA A 61 -8.44 -15.46 6.53
CA ALA A 61 -9.02 -16.66 7.14
C ALA A 61 -7.89 -17.59 7.59
N GLY A 62 -7.12 -17.15 8.59
CA GLY A 62 -5.97 -17.87 9.14
C GLY A 62 -4.80 -16.94 9.44
N PRO A 63 -3.79 -17.37 10.21
CA PRO A 63 -2.62 -16.54 10.46
C PRO A 63 -1.92 -16.24 9.12
N PRO A 64 -1.80 -14.98 8.69
CA PRO A 64 -1.18 -14.64 7.42
C PRO A 64 0.28 -15.10 7.45
N LEU A 65 0.71 -15.80 6.39
CA LEU A 65 2.12 -15.96 6.10
C LEU A 65 2.59 -14.65 5.46
N PRO A 66 3.47 -13.86 6.09
CA PRO A 66 3.84 -12.55 5.57
C PRO A 66 4.47 -12.68 4.19
N GLY A 67 3.85 -12.06 3.19
CA GLY A 67 4.45 -11.87 1.87
C GLY A 67 5.31 -10.60 1.84
N PRO A 68 6.26 -10.46 0.89
CA PRO A 68 7.09 -9.25 0.76
C PRO A 68 6.28 -7.94 0.53
N TRP A 69 5.04 -8.07 0.06
CA TRP A 69 4.11 -6.95 -0.13
C TRP A 69 3.43 -6.56 1.17
N ASP A 70 3.09 -7.55 2.00
CA ASP A 70 2.46 -7.38 3.30
C ASP A 70 3.45 -6.74 4.30
N GLU A 71 4.70 -7.23 4.32
CA GLU A 71 5.78 -6.62 5.11
C GLU A 71 6.02 -5.14 4.73
N ARG A 72 6.01 -4.81 3.43
CA ARG A 72 6.14 -3.42 2.96
C ARG A 72 4.93 -2.57 3.33
N SER A 73 3.72 -3.13 3.27
CA SER A 73 2.49 -2.47 3.69
C SER A 73 2.54 -2.10 5.18
N VAL A 74 2.92 -3.04 6.03
CA VAL A 74 3.05 -2.86 7.49
C VAL A 74 4.07 -1.77 7.84
N ILE A 75 5.23 -1.75 7.19
CA ILE A 75 6.25 -0.71 7.41
C ILE A 75 5.74 0.68 7.01
N HIS A 76 5.03 0.81 5.88
CA HIS A 76 4.47 2.08 5.43
C HIS A 76 3.34 2.57 6.34
N GLN A 77 2.50 1.67 6.85
CA GLN A 77 1.45 2.02 7.81
C GLN A 77 2.04 2.48 9.15
N ALA A 78 3.04 1.76 9.67
CA ALA A 78 3.74 2.14 10.90
C ALA A 78 4.41 3.51 10.75
N ALA A 79 5.07 3.76 9.62
CA ALA A 79 5.65 5.06 9.33
C ALA A 79 4.58 6.16 9.34
N GLY A 80 3.40 5.89 8.77
CA GLY A 80 2.25 6.80 8.83
C GLY A 80 1.80 7.13 10.25
N MET A 81 1.72 6.12 11.13
CA MET A 81 1.39 6.32 12.53
C MET A 81 2.44 7.16 13.27
N VAL A 82 3.73 6.94 13.01
CA VAL A 82 4.82 7.72 13.60
C VAL A 82 4.81 9.17 13.12
N MET A 83 4.56 9.40 11.81
CA MET A 83 4.38 10.77 11.29
C MET A 83 3.26 11.51 12.03
N ALA A 84 2.14 10.84 12.29
CA ALA A 84 1.02 11.45 13.02
C ALA A 84 1.34 11.70 14.50
N GLN A 85 2.06 10.79 15.16
CA GLN A 85 2.42 10.90 16.58
C GLN A 85 3.45 12.01 16.84
N LEU A 86 4.39 12.21 15.92
CA LEU A 86 5.54 13.11 16.10
C LEU A 86 5.51 14.35 15.22
N ALA A 87 4.55 14.46 14.30
CA ALA A 87 4.48 15.52 13.29
C ALA A 87 5.77 15.65 12.45
N VAL A 88 6.37 14.52 12.07
CA VAL A 88 7.62 14.44 11.28
C VAL A 88 7.34 13.93 9.85
N PRO A 89 8.20 14.26 8.86
CA PRO A 89 8.06 13.73 7.51
C PRO A 89 8.43 12.24 7.42
N ALA A 90 7.97 11.58 6.36
CA ALA A 90 8.16 10.14 6.15
C ALA A 90 9.62 9.62 6.24
N PRO A 91 10.65 10.33 5.71
CA PRO A 91 12.03 9.89 5.85
C PRO A 91 12.49 9.79 7.31
N ASP A 92 12.06 10.73 8.15
CA ASP A 92 12.41 10.79 9.56
C ASP A 92 11.67 9.70 10.34
N ALA A 93 10.38 9.48 10.05
CA ALA A 93 9.62 8.37 10.62
C ALA A 93 10.25 7.01 10.29
N LEU A 94 10.68 6.79 9.05
CA LEU A 94 11.38 5.57 8.65
C LEU A 94 12.77 5.43 9.31
N ALA A 95 13.48 6.54 9.51
CA ALA A 95 14.75 6.53 10.22
C ALA A 95 14.55 6.14 11.69
N LEU A 96 13.50 6.65 12.35
CA LEU A 96 13.15 6.30 13.74
C LEU A 96 12.78 4.82 13.90
N LEU A 97 11.98 4.26 12.99
CA LEU A 97 11.65 2.83 12.99
C LEU A 97 12.91 1.97 12.83
N ARG A 98 13.82 2.33 11.92
CA ARG A 98 15.10 1.63 11.73
C ARG A 98 16.01 1.75 12.94
N ALA A 99 16.07 2.93 13.57
CA ALA A 99 16.84 3.14 14.78
C ALA A 99 16.32 2.28 15.94
N HIS A 100 15.00 2.14 16.09
CA HIS A 100 14.41 1.23 17.08
C HIS A 100 14.70 -0.24 16.78
N ALA A 101 14.54 -0.67 15.53
CA ALA A 101 14.88 -2.02 15.11
C ALA A 101 16.34 -2.35 15.44
N PHE A 102 17.26 -1.44 15.12
CA PHE A 102 18.67 -1.59 15.45
C PHE A 102 18.94 -1.62 16.97
N ALA A 103 18.31 -0.71 17.74
CA ALA A 103 18.54 -0.59 19.18
C ALA A 103 18.01 -1.79 19.98
N LEU A 104 16.95 -2.44 19.48
CA LEU A 104 16.28 -3.56 20.14
C LEU A 104 16.68 -4.94 19.59
N ASP A 105 17.61 -4.98 18.63
CA ASP A 105 18.00 -6.19 17.88
C ASP A 105 16.79 -6.92 17.26
N LEU A 106 15.85 -6.14 16.73
CA LEU A 106 14.63 -6.60 16.07
C LEU A 106 14.68 -6.26 14.58
N THR A 107 13.90 -7.00 13.79
CA THR A 107 13.70 -6.66 12.38
C THR A 107 12.76 -5.46 12.22
N LEU A 108 12.89 -4.75 11.11
CA LEU A 108 12.02 -3.60 10.81
C LEU A 108 10.52 -3.97 10.74
N PRO A 109 10.11 -5.11 10.16
CA PRO A 109 8.72 -5.57 10.23
C PRO A 109 8.22 -5.82 11.66
N GLU A 110 9.03 -6.41 12.55
CA GLU A 110 8.63 -6.65 13.95
C GLU A 110 8.37 -5.35 14.70
N VAL A 111 9.24 -4.35 14.54
CA VAL A 111 9.03 -3.02 15.14
C VAL A 111 7.80 -2.34 14.53
N ALA A 112 7.60 -2.44 13.21
CA ALA A 112 6.42 -1.89 12.56
C ALA A 112 5.13 -2.55 13.10
N GLY A 113 5.13 -3.87 13.30
CA GLY A 113 4.03 -4.59 13.95
C GLY A 113 3.73 -4.06 15.35
N GLN A 114 4.75 -3.87 16.19
CA GLN A 114 4.59 -3.30 17.54
C GLN A 114 3.99 -1.88 17.53
N VAL A 115 4.31 -1.07 16.52
CA VAL A 115 3.70 0.25 16.35
C VAL A 115 2.23 0.14 15.97
N LEU A 116 1.88 -0.77 15.05
CA LEU A 116 0.48 -1.03 14.66
C LEU A 116 -0.34 -1.54 15.87
N ASP A 117 0.25 -2.45 16.65
CA ASP A 117 -0.34 -3.00 17.88
C ASP A 117 -0.35 -2.01 19.05
N ARG A 118 0.26 -0.82 18.87
CA ARG A 118 0.44 0.24 19.87
C ARG A 118 1.18 -0.19 21.14
N THR A 119 1.91 -1.30 21.08
CA THR A 119 2.82 -1.75 22.14
C THR A 119 4.11 -0.93 22.15
N LEU A 120 4.46 -0.33 21.01
CA LEU A 120 5.48 0.70 20.87
C LEU A 120 4.84 2.02 20.41
N GLN A 121 5.01 3.08 21.20
CA GLN A 121 4.55 4.43 20.87
C GLN A 121 5.73 5.39 20.87
N PHE A 122 5.74 6.29 19.89
CA PHE A 122 6.80 7.28 19.70
C PHE A 122 6.44 8.63 20.32
N ARG A 123 5.19 8.83 20.75
CA ARG A 123 4.79 10.01 21.50
C ARG A 123 5.59 10.08 22.81
N PRO A 124 6.15 11.24 23.19
CA PRO A 124 6.71 11.39 24.53
C PRO A 124 5.60 11.12 25.55
N ASP A 125 5.90 10.36 26.60
CA ASP A 125 5.03 10.26 27.76
C ASP A 125 4.87 11.68 28.32
N GLU A 126 3.70 12.27 28.11
CA GLU A 126 3.23 13.39 28.93
C GLU A 126 2.92 12.80 30.32
N GLY A 127 3.97 12.52 31.07
CA GLY A 127 3.86 12.10 32.46
C GLY A 127 3.41 13.30 33.30
N SER A 128 2.16 13.26 33.76
CA SER A 128 1.84 13.22 35.19
C SER A 128 0.36 12.97 35.44
#